data_AF-A0A837NQU9-F1
#
_entry.id   AF-A0A837NQU9-F1
#
_cell.length_a   1.000
_cell.length_b   1.000
_cell.length_c   1.000
_cell.angle_alpha   90.00
_cell.angle_beta   90.00
_cell.angle_gamma   90.00
#
_symmetry.space_group_name_H-M   'P 1'
#
loop_
_entity.id
_entity.type
_entity.pdbx_description
1 polymer ?
#
loop_
_entity_poly.entity_id
_entity_poly.type
_entity_poly.pdbx_seq_one_letter_code
_entity_poly.pdbx_strand_id
1 'polypeptide(L)'
;MTNIFIVVIVLVVFFYFIQKYLVKHDDTKDHAYQKKGSLMSAQQATFYNALKSAVGNHGEVFAKVSMSNVLVPAKSNNKKNWFIANNKISRSYFDFVVCDPRTLEPRVIIELDNGKELNKGKADREKLLIHVCKSAGLPLIGASIKHSYQVSRLKRLLAAHIDLIEPSKEVRFCKKCGSPMIIKLASQGDYKGRRFFTCSRQPNCTYTENYNVVFDVDEDSN
;
A
#
# COMPACT_ATOMS: atom_id res chain seq x y z
N MET A 1 13.46 -20.23 -68.86
CA MET A 1 13.33 -18.77 -68.60
C MET A 1 12.08 -18.45 -67.79
N THR A 2 10.89 -18.89 -68.21
CA THR A 2 9.60 -18.66 -67.53
C THR A 2 9.51 -19.18 -66.09
N ASN A 3 10.01 -20.39 -65.80
CA ASN A 3 9.99 -20.96 -64.44
C ASN A 3 10.82 -20.16 -63.43
N ILE A 4 11.93 -19.56 -63.86
CA ILE A 4 12.78 -18.71 -63.01
C ILE A 4 12.02 -17.44 -62.61
N PHE A 5 11.27 -16.86 -63.54
CA PHE A 5 10.47 -15.66 -63.31
C PHE A 5 9.37 -15.88 -62.26
N ILE A 6 8.70 -17.03 -62.31
CA ILE A 6 7.63 -17.38 -61.34
C ILE A 6 8.20 -17.51 -59.93
N VAL A 7 9.35 -18.18 -59.77
CA VAL A 7 10.00 -18.37 -58.47
C VAL A 7 10.40 -17.02 -57.84
N VAL A 8 10.93 -16.09 -58.65
CA VAL A 8 11.30 -14.75 -58.17
C VAL A 8 10.06 -13.98 -57.67
N ILE A 9 8.95 -14.03 -58.41
CA ILE A 9 7.70 -13.36 -58.01
C ILE A 9 7.20 -13.93 -56.66
N VAL A 10 7.21 -15.26 -56.50
CA VAL A 10 6.77 -15.90 -55.26
C VAL A 10 7.65 -15.48 -54.09
N LEU A 11 8.98 -15.41 -54.27
CA LEU A 11 9.89 -14.97 -53.22
C LEU A 11 9.68 -13.49 -52.84
N VAL A 12 9.39 -12.61 -53.80
CA VAL A 12 9.09 -11.20 -53.53
C VAL A 12 7.77 -11.05 -52.76
N VAL A 13 6.73 -11.77 -53.16
CA VAL A 13 5.43 -11.76 -52.46
C VAL A 13 5.58 -12.36 -51.05
N PHE A 14 6.32 -13.46 -50.91
CA PHE A 14 6.60 -14.09 -49.63
C PHE A 14 7.40 -13.16 -48.70
N PHE A 15 8.41 -12.47 -49.23
CA PHE A 15 9.19 -11.48 -48.49
C PHE A 15 8.33 -10.28 -48.06
N TYR A 16 7.44 -9.79 -48.92
CA TYR A 16 6.48 -8.73 -48.59
C TYR A 16 5.50 -9.16 -47.49
N PHE A 17 4.98 -10.38 -47.55
CA PHE A 17 4.10 -10.94 -46.50
C PHE A 17 4.86 -11.10 -45.18
N ILE A 18 6.09 -11.60 -45.21
CA ILE A 18 6.97 -11.70 -44.04
C ILE A 18 7.21 -10.32 -43.44
N GLN A 19 7.54 -9.31 -44.25
CA GLN A 19 7.73 -7.96 -43.75
C GLN A 19 6.46 -7.44 -43.08
N LYS A 20 5.30 -7.61 -43.71
CA LYS A 20 4.02 -7.13 -43.15
C LYS A 20 3.59 -7.84 -41.85
N TYR A 21 3.90 -9.12 -41.69
CA TYR A 21 3.48 -9.90 -40.52
C TYR A 21 4.53 -10.01 -39.41
N LEU A 22 5.82 -9.93 -39.73
CA LEU A 22 6.91 -10.06 -38.76
C LEU A 22 7.53 -8.72 -38.35
N VAL A 23 7.46 -7.69 -39.20
CA VAL A 23 7.91 -6.35 -38.81
C VAL A 23 6.81 -5.73 -37.96
N LYS A 24 6.98 -5.78 -36.64
CA LYS A 24 6.18 -5.00 -35.71
C LYS A 24 6.32 -3.53 -36.10
N HIS A 25 5.22 -2.96 -36.56
CA HIS A 25 5.14 -1.53 -36.80
C HIS A 25 5.28 -0.82 -35.44
N ASP A 26 6.27 0.06 -35.33
CA ASP A 26 6.51 0.87 -34.14
C ASP A 26 5.57 2.08 -34.18
N ASP A 27 4.31 1.85 -33.80
CA ASP A 27 3.24 2.86 -33.78
C ASP A 27 3.46 3.93 -32.69
N THR A 28 4.57 3.89 -31.95
CA THR A 28 4.87 4.89 -30.90
C THR A 28 5.02 6.30 -31.46
N LYS A 29 5.33 6.42 -32.75
CA LYS A 29 5.46 7.71 -33.46
C LYS A 29 4.12 8.29 -33.93
N ASP A 30 3.05 7.50 -33.95
CA ASP A 30 1.74 7.91 -34.46
C ASP A 30 0.90 8.68 -33.42
N HIS A 31 1.40 8.75 -32.19
CA HIS A 31 0.68 9.36 -31.07
C HIS A 31 1.57 10.35 -30.32
N ALA A 32 1.16 11.62 -30.32
CA ALA A 32 1.78 12.65 -29.48
C ALA A 32 1.23 12.57 -28.05
N TYR A 33 2.13 12.70 -27.06
CA TYR A 33 1.79 12.67 -25.64
C TYR A 33 2.03 14.03 -24.99
N GLN A 34 1.19 14.41 -24.05
CA GLN A 34 1.34 15.65 -23.28
C GLN A 34 1.22 15.40 -21.78
N LYS A 35 1.85 16.27 -20.99
CA LYS A 35 1.73 16.26 -19.53
C LYS A 35 0.28 16.56 -19.12
N LYS A 36 -0.34 15.66 -18.35
CA LYS A 36 -1.71 15.83 -17.85
C LYS A 36 -1.85 16.93 -16.78
N GLY A 37 -0.78 17.26 -16.07
CA GLY A 37 -0.76 18.28 -15.02
C GLY A 37 -0.14 17.78 -13.71
N SER A 38 -0.68 18.21 -12.57
CA SER A 38 -0.31 17.70 -11.25
C SER A 38 -0.68 16.22 -11.11
N LEU A 39 0.17 15.45 -10.42
CA LEU A 39 -0.07 14.04 -10.12
C LEU A 39 -1.27 13.84 -9.16
N MET A 40 -1.53 14.83 -8.29
CA MET A 40 -2.53 14.77 -7.24
C MET A 40 -3.44 16.00 -7.26
N SER A 41 -4.67 15.83 -6.76
CA SER A 41 -5.57 16.95 -6.46
C SER A 41 -5.02 17.79 -5.30
N ALA A 42 -5.50 19.02 -5.14
CA ALA A 42 -5.08 19.91 -4.05
C ALA A 42 -5.28 19.28 -2.65
N GLN A 43 -6.40 18.57 -2.46
CA GLN A 43 -6.70 17.85 -1.21
C GLN A 43 -5.71 16.70 -0.97
N GLN A 44 -5.43 15.91 -2.00
CA GLN A 44 -4.47 14.81 -1.92
C GLN A 44 -3.05 15.32 -1.68
N ALA A 45 -2.63 16.41 -2.32
CA ALA A 45 -1.34 17.03 -2.07
C ALA A 45 -1.21 17.58 -0.64
N THR A 46 -2.27 18.21 -0.12
CA THR A 46 -2.31 18.70 1.27
C THR A 46 -2.17 17.55 2.26
N PHE A 47 -2.94 16.47 2.04
CA PHE A 47 -2.85 15.27 2.87
C PHE A 47 -1.47 14.61 2.77
N TYR A 48 -0.89 14.51 1.58
CA TYR A 48 0.45 13.97 1.37
C TYR A 48 1.50 14.69 2.23
N ASN A 49 1.48 16.02 2.26
CA ASN A 49 2.41 16.80 3.07
C ASN A 49 2.21 16.58 4.58
N ALA A 50 0.96 16.53 5.03
CA ALA A 50 0.64 16.21 6.42
C ALA A 50 1.09 14.78 6.79
N LEU A 51 0.91 13.83 5.88
CA LEU A 51 1.33 12.44 6.05
C LEU A 51 2.87 12.33 6.12
N LYS A 52 3.60 13.01 5.23
CA LYS A 52 5.07 13.08 5.32
C LYS A 52 5.54 13.66 6.64
N SER A 53 4.90 14.74 7.12
CA SER A 53 5.22 15.32 8.42
C SER A 53 4.92 14.38 9.59
N ALA A 54 3.84 13.59 9.47
CA ALA A 54 3.50 12.58 10.48
C ALA A 54 4.53 11.43 10.50
N VAL A 55 4.92 10.93 9.34
CA VAL A 55 5.87 9.82 9.21
C VAL A 55 7.29 10.21 9.62
N GLY A 56 7.73 11.43 9.31
CA GLY A 56 9.09 11.90 9.61
C GLY A 56 10.14 10.98 8.99
N ASN A 57 11.20 10.66 9.74
CA ASN A 57 12.29 9.78 9.28
C ASN A 57 12.01 8.28 9.50
N HIS A 58 10.79 7.93 9.93
CA HIS A 58 10.42 6.57 10.33
C HIS A 58 9.73 5.79 9.21
N GLY A 59 9.61 6.39 8.02
CA GLY A 59 9.03 5.76 6.85
C GLY A 59 9.13 6.65 5.62
N GLU A 60 8.91 6.03 4.46
CA GLU A 60 8.88 6.73 3.17
C GLU A 60 7.47 6.68 2.60
N VAL A 61 6.99 7.82 2.07
CA VAL A 61 5.62 7.95 1.57
C VAL A 61 5.61 8.02 0.05
N PHE A 62 5.03 7.00 -0.56
CA PHE A 62 4.81 6.93 -2.01
C PHE A 62 3.35 7.23 -2.34
N ALA A 63 3.11 8.09 -3.33
CA ALA A 63 1.78 8.48 -3.79
C ALA A 63 1.40 7.78 -5.11
N LYS A 64 0.11 7.50 -5.31
CA LYS A 64 -0.43 6.89 -6.55
C LYS A 64 0.31 5.62 -6.97
N VAL A 65 0.54 4.73 -6.01
CA VAL A 65 1.26 3.47 -6.27
C VAL A 65 0.29 2.46 -6.88
N SER A 66 0.67 1.84 -8.01
CA SER A 66 -0.13 0.75 -8.58
C SER A 66 -0.25 -0.41 -7.59
N MET A 67 -1.45 -0.95 -7.39
CA MET A 67 -1.64 -2.08 -6.49
C MET A 67 -0.81 -3.29 -6.91
N SER A 68 -0.59 -3.51 -8.22
CA SER A 68 0.23 -4.60 -8.73
C SER A 68 1.74 -4.45 -8.44
N ASN A 69 2.20 -3.27 -8.03
CA ASN A 69 3.58 -3.06 -7.62
C ASN A 69 3.81 -3.37 -6.12
N VAL A 70 2.72 -3.50 -5.36
CA VAL A 70 2.72 -3.77 -3.92
C VAL A 70 2.25 -5.19 -3.65
N LEU A 71 1.31 -5.68 -4.45
CA LEU A 71 0.60 -6.93 -4.26
C LEU A 71 0.77 -7.86 -5.46
N VAL A 72 0.85 -9.14 -5.15
CA VAL A 72 0.77 -10.23 -6.13
C VAL A 72 -0.32 -11.20 -5.70
N PRO A 73 -1.16 -11.72 -6.62
CA PRO A 73 -2.11 -12.77 -6.27
C PRO A 73 -1.37 -13.97 -5.69
N ALA A 74 -1.94 -14.58 -4.65
CA ALA A 74 -1.41 -15.82 -4.07
C ALA A 74 -1.27 -16.90 -5.16
N LYS A 75 -0.31 -17.82 -4.96
CA LYS A 75 -0.07 -18.92 -5.90
C LYS A 75 -1.38 -19.68 -6.15
N SER A 76 -1.74 -19.80 -7.42
CA SER A 76 -2.90 -20.56 -7.87
C SER A 76 -2.44 -21.66 -8.81
N ASN A 77 -3.02 -22.85 -8.69
CA ASN A 77 -2.77 -23.95 -9.62
C ASN A 77 -3.28 -23.65 -11.04
N ASN A 78 -4.09 -22.60 -11.22
CA ASN A 78 -4.63 -22.18 -12.50
C ASN A 78 -4.06 -20.82 -12.93
N LYS A 79 -3.21 -20.84 -13.96
CA LYS A 79 -2.57 -19.65 -14.53
C LYS A 79 -3.59 -18.59 -14.99
N LYS A 80 -4.75 -19.01 -15.52
CA LYS A 80 -5.83 -18.11 -15.94
C LYS A 80 -6.40 -17.33 -14.76
N ASN A 81 -6.64 -18.00 -13.64
CA ASN A 81 -7.17 -17.35 -12.44
C ASN A 81 -6.18 -16.34 -11.86
N TRP A 82 -4.88 -16.68 -11.90
CA TRP A 82 -3.82 -15.75 -11.51
C TRP A 82 -3.85 -14.49 -12.38
N PHE A 83 -3.91 -14.61 -13.71
CA PHE A 83 -3.99 -13.46 -14.61
C PHE A 83 -5.25 -12.61 -14.40
N ILE A 84 -6.40 -13.25 -14.17
CA ILE A 84 -7.65 -12.53 -13.88
C ILE A 84 -7.49 -11.70 -12.59
N ALA A 85 -6.93 -12.30 -11.53
CA ALA A 85 -6.70 -11.59 -10.27
C ALA A 85 -5.67 -10.45 -10.44
N ASN A 86 -4.58 -10.70 -11.16
CA ASN A 86 -3.54 -9.70 -11.41
C ASN A 86 -4.07 -8.51 -12.22
N ASN A 87 -4.92 -8.77 -13.22
CA ASN A 87 -5.54 -7.71 -14.02
C ASN A 87 -6.54 -6.84 -13.23
N LYS A 88 -7.12 -7.35 -12.14
CA LYS A 88 -7.99 -6.55 -11.27
C LYS A 88 -7.19 -5.51 -10.49
N ILE A 89 -6.03 -5.90 -9.96
CA ILE A 89 -5.18 -5.00 -9.17
C ILE A 89 -4.34 -4.07 -10.05
N SER A 90 -3.90 -4.50 -11.25
CA SER A 90 -3.04 -3.68 -12.13
C SER A 90 -3.71 -2.41 -12.67
N ARG A 91 -5.04 -2.36 -12.62
CA ARG A 91 -5.84 -1.20 -13.06
C ARG A 91 -6.19 -0.24 -11.92
N SER A 92 -5.72 -0.54 -10.72
CA SER A 92 -6.07 0.18 -9.50
C SER A 92 -4.80 0.70 -8.82
N TYR A 93 -4.96 1.82 -8.12
CA TYR A 93 -3.87 2.47 -7.41
C TYR A 93 -4.25 2.63 -5.94
N PHE A 94 -3.26 2.47 -5.08
CA PHE A 94 -3.29 3.00 -3.72
C PHE A 94 -3.03 4.50 -3.76
N ASP A 95 -3.76 5.28 -2.97
CA ASP A 95 -3.50 6.71 -2.86
C ASP A 95 -2.15 6.96 -2.21
N PHE A 96 -1.84 6.29 -1.09
CA PHE A 96 -0.53 6.32 -0.45
C PHE A 96 -0.10 4.96 0.08
N VAL A 97 1.20 4.71 0.00
CA VAL A 97 1.89 3.57 0.61
C VAL A 97 3.00 4.12 1.49
N VAL A 98 2.97 3.76 2.77
CA VAL A 98 4.08 4.06 3.68
C VAL A 98 4.96 2.81 3.77
N CYS A 99 6.23 2.98 3.45
CA CYS A 99 7.23 1.93 3.46
C CYS A 99 8.24 2.12 4.60
N ASP A 100 8.91 1.04 4.96
CA ASP A 100 10.11 1.10 5.80
C ASP A 100 11.20 1.94 5.09
N PRO A 101 11.87 2.87 5.77
CA PRO A 101 12.79 3.79 5.11
C PRO A 101 14.10 3.13 4.68
N ARG A 102 14.42 1.93 5.19
CA ARG A 102 15.65 1.20 4.87
C ARG A 102 15.42 0.16 3.79
N THR A 103 14.33 -0.60 3.89
CA THR A 103 14.05 -1.72 2.97
C THR A 103 13.07 -1.36 1.86
N LEU A 104 12.35 -0.24 1.99
CA LEU A 104 11.22 0.14 1.14
C LEU A 104 10.08 -0.88 1.14
N GLU A 105 10.05 -1.78 2.13
CA GLU A 105 8.97 -2.75 2.29
C GLU A 105 7.67 -2.03 2.70
N PRO A 106 6.53 -2.29 2.02
CA PRO A 106 5.24 -1.70 2.38
C PRO A 106 4.82 -2.06 3.81
N ARG A 107 4.50 -1.05 4.63
CA ARG A 107 4.10 -1.20 6.05
C ARG A 107 2.63 -0.91 6.28
N VAL A 108 2.09 0.11 5.61
CA VAL A 108 0.69 0.49 5.72
C VAL A 108 0.21 1.21 4.47
N ILE A 109 -1.02 0.91 4.07
CA ILE A 109 -1.73 1.57 2.97
C ILE A 109 -2.63 2.65 3.56
N ILE A 110 -2.69 3.82 2.90
CA ILE A 110 -3.58 4.91 3.30
C ILE A 110 -4.41 5.34 2.10
N GLU A 111 -5.73 5.36 2.29
CA GLU A 111 -6.71 5.73 1.29
C GLU A 111 -7.47 6.97 1.73
N LEU A 112 -7.48 8.00 0.88
CA LEU A 112 -8.16 9.25 1.19
C LEU A 112 -9.63 9.14 0.81
N ASP A 113 -10.49 9.13 1.82
CA ASP A 113 -11.93 9.22 1.66
C ASP A 113 -12.37 10.69 1.66
N ASN A 114 -13.19 11.04 0.67
CA ASN A 114 -13.82 12.35 0.56
C ASN A 114 -15.24 12.40 1.15
N GLY A 115 -15.71 11.30 1.74
CA GLY A 115 -17.01 11.17 2.40
C GLY A 115 -18.21 11.28 1.45
N LYS A 116 -17.98 11.23 0.13
CA LYS A 116 -19.04 11.29 -0.87
C LYS A 116 -19.64 9.92 -1.10
N GLU A 117 -20.93 9.91 -1.43
CA GLU A 117 -21.61 8.68 -1.78
C GLU A 117 -20.90 7.92 -2.91
N LEU A 118 -20.82 6.61 -2.73
CA LEU A 118 -20.13 5.71 -3.64
C LEU A 118 -21.11 5.22 -4.70
N ASN A 119 -20.81 5.50 -5.96
CA ASN A 119 -21.45 4.77 -7.04
C ASN A 119 -20.96 3.30 -7.05
N LYS A 120 -21.66 2.45 -7.79
CA LYS A 120 -21.37 1.01 -7.88
C LYS A 120 -19.88 0.71 -8.16
N GLY A 121 -19.26 1.43 -9.11
CA GLY A 121 -17.86 1.23 -9.47
C GLY A 121 -16.88 1.58 -8.34
N LYS A 122 -17.14 2.67 -7.60
CA LYS A 122 -16.33 3.04 -6.43
C LYS A 122 -16.51 2.04 -5.27
N ALA A 123 -17.75 1.61 -5.02
CA ALA A 123 -18.04 0.61 -4.00
C ALA A 123 -17.36 -0.74 -4.30
N ASP A 124 -17.36 -1.18 -5.57
CA ASP A 124 -16.67 -2.41 -5.97
C ASP A 124 -15.13 -2.28 -5.83
N ARG A 125 -14.57 -1.11 -6.13
CA ARG A 125 -13.15 -0.82 -5.87
C ARG A 125 -12.83 -0.91 -4.38
N GLU A 126 -13.68 -0.36 -3.52
CA GLU A 126 -13.45 -0.38 -2.07
C GLU A 126 -13.53 -1.80 -1.49
N LYS A 127 -14.48 -2.62 -1.96
CA LYS A 127 -14.52 -4.05 -1.64
C LYS A 127 -13.24 -4.76 -2.05
N LEU A 128 -12.74 -4.48 -3.26
CA LEU A 128 -11.47 -5.03 -3.75
C LEU A 128 -10.31 -4.61 -2.83
N LEU A 129 -10.19 -3.32 -2.54
CA LEU A 129 -9.17 -2.74 -1.68
C LEU A 129 -9.10 -3.44 -0.31
N ILE A 130 -10.24 -3.53 0.38
CA ILE A 130 -10.34 -4.20 1.69
C ILE A 130 -9.91 -5.66 1.58
N HIS A 131 -10.41 -6.36 0.55
CA HIS A 131 -10.11 -7.78 0.36
C HIS A 131 -8.61 -8.02 0.10
N VAL A 132 -7.98 -7.24 -0.78
CA VAL A 132 -6.57 -7.46 -1.15
C VAL A 132 -5.63 -7.08 -0.01
N CYS A 133 -5.90 -5.99 0.72
CA CYS A 133 -5.11 -5.63 1.90
C CYS A 133 -5.23 -6.69 3.00
N LYS A 134 -6.45 -7.14 3.30
CA LYS A 134 -6.69 -8.18 4.32
C LYS A 134 -6.01 -9.50 3.97
N SER A 135 -6.12 -9.96 2.73
CA SER A 135 -5.51 -11.22 2.27
C SER A 135 -3.98 -11.16 2.18
N ALA A 136 -3.41 -9.97 1.92
CA ALA A 136 -1.97 -9.76 1.92
C ALA A 136 -1.38 -9.49 3.32
N GLY A 137 -2.22 -9.34 4.36
CA GLY A 137 -1.77 -8.95 5.69
C GLY A 137 -1.22 -7.53 5.76
N LEU A 138 -1.59 -6.66 4.82
CA LEU A 138 -1.19 -5.26 4.81
C LEU A 138 -2.25 -4.39 5.53
N PRO A 139 -1.88 -3.64 6.58
CA PRO A 139 -2.77 -2.69 7.21
C PRO A 139 -3.30 -1.66 6.23
N LEU A 140 -4.59 -1.36 6.34
CA LEU A 140 -5.28 -0.35 5.53
C LEU A 140 -5.90 0.69 6.48
N ILE A 141 -5.53 1.96 6.28
CA ILE A 141 -6.10 3.09 7.02
C ILE A 141 -6.94 3.93 6.05
N GLY A 142 -8.25 3.97 6.29
CA GLY A 142 -9.12 4.97 5.68
C GLY A 142 -8.92 6.31 6.38
N ALA A 143 -8.49 7.33 5.64
CA ALA A 143 -8.26 8.66 6.17
C ALA A 143 -9.19 9.67 5.49
N SER A 144 -9.86 10.51 6.27
CA SER A 144 -10.55 11.69 5.74
C SER A 144 -9.63 12.90 5.65
N ILE A 145 -9.99 13.88 4.82
CA ILE A 145 -9.26 15.15 4.70
C ILE A 145 -9.08 15.87 6.05
N LYS A 146 -9.97 15.67 7.02
CA LYS A 146 -9.83 16.26 8.37
C LYS A 146 -8.52 15.86 9.06
N HIS A 147 -8.00 14.67 8.76
CA HIS A 147 -6.73 14.20 9.32
C HIS A 147 -5.52 14.99 8.82
N SER A 148 -5.58 15.69 7.68
CA SER A 148 -4.46 16.53 7.24
C SER A 148 -4.19 17.69 8.18
N TYR A 149 -5.19 18.11 8.96
CA TYR A 149 -5.07 19.17 9.97
C TYR A 149 -4.71 18.61 11.36
N GLN A 150 -4.64 17.28 11.52
CA GLN A 150 -4.41 16.59 12.80
C GLN A 150 -3.20 15.65 12.67
N VAL A 151 -2.02 16.22 12.43
CA VAL A 151 -0.77 15.45 12.26
C VAL A 151 -0.49 14.53 13.46
N SER A 152 -0.81 14.95 14.68
CA SER A 152 -0.69 14.13 15.90
C SER A 152 -1.57 12.87 15.84
N ARG A 153 -2.79 12.97 15.31
CA ARG A 153 -3.69 11.83 15.11
C ARG A 153 -3.15 10.90 14.05
N LEU A 154 -2.62 11.41 12.93
CA LEU A 154 -1.96 10.60 11.90
C LEU A 154 -0.77 9.83 12.49
N LYS A 155 0.09 10.49 13.29
CA LYS A 155 1.20 9.85 13.99
C LYS A 155 0.74 8.67 14.84
N ARG A 156 -0.33 8.86 15.64
CA ARG A 156 -0.87 7.80 16.49
C ARG A 156 -1.41 6.61 15.69
N LEU A 157 -2.14 6.87 14.60
CA LEU A 157 -2.65 5.81 13.71
C LEU A 157 -1.50 5.02 13.07
N LEU A 158 -0.43 5.71 12.68
CA LEU A 158 0.73 5.12 12.03
C LEU A 158 1.63 4.35 13.00
N ALA A 159 1.72 4.76 14.27
CA ALA A 159 2.68 4.21 15.22
C ALA A 159 2.47 2.71 15.50
N ALA A 160 1.27 2.17 15.24
CA ALA A 160 0.99 0.74 15.33
C ALA A 160 1.62 -0.08 14.19
N HIS A 161 2.05 0.57 13.11
CA HIS A 161 2.47 -0.09 11.85
C HIS A 161 3.89 0.30 11.41
N ILE A 162 4.35 1.48 11.83
CA ILE A 162 5.70 1.98 11.60
C ILE A 162 6.36 2.37 12.93
N ASP A 163 7.68 2.26 12.97
CA ASP A 163 8.51 2.51 14.16
C ASP A 163 8.68 4.00 14.43
N LEU A 164 7.57 4.71 14.65
CA LEU A 164 7.54 6.15 14.93
C LEU A 164 8.06 6.51 16.32
N ILE A 165 8.01 5.56 17.24
CA ILE A 165 8.53 5.71 18.58
C ILE A 165 9.89 5.03 18.58
N GLU A 166 10.95 5.81 18.77
CA GLU A 166 12.28 5.26 19.06
C GLU A 166 12.19 4.50 20.40
N PRO A 167 12.26 3.15 20.40
CA PRO A 167 12.09 2.35 21.61
C PRO A 167 13.09 2.73 22.71
N SER A 168 14.24 3.27 22.30
CA SER A 168 15.34 3.71 23.16
C SER A 168 15.05 5.03 23.90
N LYS A 169 14.10 5.86 23.45
CA LYS A 169 13.85 7.18 24.03
C LYS A 169 12.71 7.21 25.05
N GLU A 170 11.85 6.20 25.09
CA GLU A 170 10.68 6.17 26.00
C GLU A 170 10.84 5.09 27.07
N VAL A 171 11.51 5.41 28.18
CA VAL A 171 11.58 4.54 29.36
C VAL A 171 10.24 4.63 30.11
N ARG A 172 9.41 3.60 29.99
CA ARG A 172 8.17 3.47 30.78
C ARG A 172 8.40 2.62 32.02
N PHE A 173 7.75 2.99 33.12
CA PHE A 173 7.75 2.21 34.35
C PHE A 173 6.42 1.48 34.52
N CYS A 174 6.48 0.23 34.97
CA CYS A 174 5.34 -0.64 35.21
C CYS A 174 4.45 -0.05 36.32
N LYS A 175 3.17 0.20 36.01
CA LYS A 175 2.20 0.75 36.97
C LYS A 175 1.93 -0.15 38.19
N LYS A 176 2.29 -1.44 38.10
CA LYS A 176 2.10 -2.42 39.19
C LYS A 176 3.28 -2.52 40.15
N CYS A 177 4.52 -2.36 39.68
CA CYS A 177 5.71 -2.62 40.50
C CYS A 177 6.88 -1.65 40.30
N GLY A 178 6.71 -0.59 39.49
CA GLY A 178 7.71 0.45 39.26
C GLY A 178 8.93 0.01 38.47
N SER A 179 9.00 -1.23 37.98
CA SER A 179 10.13 -1.71 37.18
C SER A 179 10.08 -1.18 35.76
N PRO A 180 11.22 -0.99 35.08
CA PRO A 180 11.23 -0.58 33.68
C PRO A 180 10.47 -1.60 32.83
N MET A 181 9.71 -1.11 31.85
CA MET A 181 9.00 -1.93 30.89
C MET A 181 9.87 -2.16 29.65
N ILE A 182 9.73 -3.33 29.05
CA ILE A 182 10.40 -3.72 27.80
C ILE A 182 9.34 -3.93 26.72
N ILE A 183 9.70 -3.67 25.47
CA ILE A 183 8.79 -3.83 24.34
C ILE A 183 8.93 -5.25 23.78
N LYS A 184 7.79 -5.92 23.59
CA LYS A 184 7.72 -7.22 22.90
C LYS A 184 6.79 -7.14 21.69
N LEU A 185 7.05 -7.99 20.70
CA LEU A 185 6.21 -8.17 19.52
C LEU A 185 5.30 -9.39 19.74
N ALA A 186 4.01 -9.24 19.50
CA ALA A 186 3.08 -10.36 19.53
C ALA A 186 3.38 -11.31 18.37
N SER A 187 3.71 -12.57 18.68
CA SER A 187 4.06 -13.59 17.70
C SER A 187 2.84 -14.38 17.21
N GLN A 188 1.74 -14.37 17.96
CA GLN A 188 0.54 -15.20 17.75
C GLN A 188 -0.76 -14.43 18.07
N GLY A 189 -1.89 -14.95 17.59
CA GLY A 189 -3.23 -14.39 17.80
C GLY A 189 -3.59 -13.22 16.87
N ASP A 190 -4.75 -12.61 17.11
CA ASP A 190 -5.29 -11.49 16.30
C ASP A 190 -4.41 -10.23 16.33
N TYR A 191 -3.51 -10.15 17.31
CA TYR A 191 -2.57 -9.05 17.49
C TYR A 191 -1.17 -9.35 16.92
N LYS A 192 -0.98 -10.45 16.18
CA LYS A 192 0.31 -10.82 15.59
C LYS A 192 0.95 -9.64 14.83
N GLY A 193 2.21 -9.35 15.12
CA GLY A 193 2.97 -8.24 14.54
C GLY A 193 2.86 -6.92 15.31
N ARG A 194 1.94 -6.80 16.27
CA ARG A 194 1.81 -5.58 17.10
C ARG A 194 2.81 -5.57 18.24
N ARG A 195 3.25 -4.38 18.63
CA ARG A 195 4.11 -4.15 19.80
C ARG A 195 3.29 -3.90 21.06
N PHE A 196 3.79 -4.33 22.21
CA PHE A 196 3.24 -4.00 23.52
C PHE A 196 4.36 -3.88 24.56
N PHE A 197 4.14 -3.07 25.59
CA PHE A 197 5.01 -3.00 26.75
C PHE A 197 4.69 -4.17 27.69
N THR A 198 5.72 -4.82 28.20
CA THR A 198 5.62 -5.80 29.29
C THR A 198 6.58 -5.42 30.40
N CYS A 199 6.20 -5.73 31.65
CA CYS A 199 7.11 -5.57 32.77
C CYS A 199 8.38 -6.42 32.60
N SER A 200 9.56 -5.85 32.88
CA SER A 200 10.84 -6.57 32.87
C SER A 200 10.93 -7.70 33.88
N ARG A 201 10.16 -7.63 34.98
CA ARG A 201 10.12 -8.65 36.05
C ARG A 201 9.27 -9.88 35.72
N GLN A 202 8.97 -10.18 34.46
CA GLN A 202 8.31 -11.45 34.13
C GLN A 202 9.19 -12.65 34.56
N PRO A 203 8.61 -13.75 35.08
CA PRO A 203 7.17 -14.02 35.25
C PRO A 203 6.53 -13.40 36.52
N ASN A 204 7.34 -12.85 37.43
CA ASN A 204 6.90 -12.35 38.74
C ASN A 204 5.94 -11.14 38.67
N CYS A 205 5.98 -10.37 37.57
CA CYS A 205 5.01 -9.33 37.28
C CYS A 205 4.50 -9.46 35.84
N THR A 206 3.21 -9.80 35.70
CA THR A 206 2.54 -10.05 34.41
C THR A 206 1.90 -8.81 33.79
N TYR A 207 2.17 -7.61 34.34
CA TYR A 207 1.59 -6.37 33.83
C TYR A 207 2.07 -6.09 32.40
N THR A 208 1.11 -5.84 31.51
CA THR A 208 1.32 -5.43 30.13
C THR A 208 0.51 -4.18 29.83
N GLU A 209 1.01 -3.36 28.90
CA GLU A 209 0.31 -2.18 28.39
C GLU A 209 0.51 -2.15 26.88
N ASN A 210 -0.52 -1.71 26.14
CA ASN A 210 -0.41 -1.61 24.69
C ASN A 210 0.61 -0.53 24.28
N TYR A 211 1.41 -0.82 23.24
CA TYR A 211 2.40 0.15 22.75
C TYR A 211 1.73 1.42 22.19
N ASN A 212 0.52 1.27 21.63
CA ASN A 212 -0.27 2.36 21.04
C ASN A 212 -1.78 2.17 21.26
N VAL A 213 -2.27 2.19 22.50
CA VAL A 213 -3.71 2.39 22.74
C VAL A 213 -3.87 3.55 23.70
N VAL A 214 -4.08 4.75 23.14
CA VAL A 214 -4.79 5.81 23.85
C VAL A 214 -6.26 5.60 23.53
N PHE A 215 -6.86 4.83 24.43
CA PHE A 215 -8.25 4.74 24.88
C PHE A 215 -9.37 4.47 23.87
N ASP A 216 -10.20 3.51 24.27
CA ASP A 216 -11.65 3.58 24.09
C ASP A 216 -12.10 5.03 24.22
N VAL A 217 -12.83 5.51 23.22
CA VAL A 217 -13.58 6.75 23.37
C VAL A 217 -14.55 6.46 24.51
N ASP A 218 -14.52 7.26 25.57
CA ASP A 218 -15.51 7.21 26.64
C ASP A 218 -16.91 7.14 26.01
N GLU A 219 -17.52 5.96 26.04
CA GLU A 219 -18.96 5.85 26.21
C GLU A 219 -19.21 6.34 27.63
N ASP A 220 -19.60 7.60 27.76
CA ASP A 220 -20.64 8.04 28.70
C ASP A 220 -20.93 9.53 28.46
N SER A 221 -22.01 9.74 27.70
CA SER A 221 -23.06 10.73 27.94
C SER A 221 -22.83 11.76 29.07
N ASN A 222 -22.61 13.03 28.70
CA ASN A 222 -23.63 14.10 28.81
C ASN A 222 -23.16 15.37 28.07
#